data_AF-A0A2V9PRF5-F1
#
_entry.id   AF-A0A2V9PRF5-F1
#
_cell.length_a   1.000
_cell.length_b   1.000
_cell.length_c   1.000
_cell.angle_alpha   90.00
_cell.angle_beta   90.00
_cell.angle_gamma   90.00
#
_symmetry.space_group_name_H-M   'P 1'
#
loop_
_entity.id
_entity.type
_entity.pdbx_description
1 polymer ?
#
loop_
_entity_poly.entity_id
_entity_poly.type
_entity_poly.pdbx_seq_one_letter_code
_entity_poly.pdbx_strand_id
1 'polypeptide(L)'
;MLVNGHINQVIESMRVDVKYKEPALLLRNNGAGVFDDMRELAGPAFRRSYVGRSLAIGDFDNDGDADAVFTTLNGPAVLLRNNVGQDSSWIGFSLQGTTSNRDAIGAKITVTSFGRTLTRWIAGGGSYLASHDRRVLVGLGPSAKPINVDIRWPGGIVQHLSGLQPRQYHRLVEPASPVSSKKP
;
A
#
# COMPACT_ATOMS: atom_id res chain seq x y z
N MET A 1 -9.07 2.65 2.44
CA MET A 1 -10.10 1.68 2.91
C MET A 1 -10.09 1.67 4.43
N LEU A 2 -11.25 1.52 5.06
CA LEU A 2 -11.39 1.36 6.50
C LEU A 2 -12.26 0.14 6.79
N VAL A 3 -11.88 -0.61 7.82
CA VAL A 3 -12.57 -1.80 8.29
C VAL A 3 -12.77 -1.63 9.80
N ASN A 4 -14.01 -1.78 10.26
CA ASN A 4 -14.42 -1.52 11.63
C ASN A 4 -15.49 -2.51 12.11
N GLY A 5 -16.00 -2.27 13.31
CA GLY A 5 -16.99 -3.07 13.99
C GLY A 5 -16.87 -2.83 15.49
N HIS A 6 -18.00 -2.69 16.16
CA HIS A 6 -18.02 -2.33 17.57
C HIS A 6 -17.43 -3.46 18.44
N ILE A 7 -16.91 -3.12 19.62
CA ILE A 7 -16.35 -4.12 20.56
C ILE A 7 -17.43 -4.77 21.42
N ASN A 8 -18.50 -4.04 21.69
CA ASN A 8 -19.60 -4.50 22.54
C ASN A 8 -20.70 -5.18 21.71
N GLN A 9 -20.88 -6.49 21.90
CA GLN A 9 -21.87 -7.32 21.20
C GLN A 9 -23.31 -6.91 21.46
N VAL A 10 -23.59 -6.29 22.60
CA VAL A 10 -24.95 -5.86 22.99
C VAL A 10 -25.17 -4.37 22.77
N ILE A 11 -24.31 -3.67 22.01
CA ILE A 11 -24.41 -2.21 21.83
C ILE A 11 -25.78 -1.76 21.32
N GLU A 12 -26.41 -2.58 20.48
CA GLU A 12 -27.71 -2.28 19.86
C GLU A 12 -28.88 -2.29 20.87
N SER A 13 -28.71 -2.88 22.06
CA SER A 13 -29.70 -2.77 23.14
C SER A 13 -29.54 -1.48 23.96
N MET A 14 -28.40 -0.81 23.87
CA MET A 14 -28.08 0.42 24.62
C MET A 14 -28.13 1.69 23.75
N ARG A 15 -27.92 1.55 22.44
CA ARG A 15 -27.85 2.64 21.46
C ARG A 15 -28.49 2.17 20.15
N VAL A 16 -29.48 2.91 19.67
CA VAL A 16 -30.22 2.55 18.43
C VAL A 16 -29.46 2.95 17.15
N ASP A 17 -28.55 3.91 17.28
CA ASP A 17 -27.78 4.55 16.21
C ASP A 17 -26.42 3.88 15.93
N VAL A 18 -25.98 2.96 16.81
CA VAL A 18 -24.71 2.25 16.69
C VAL A 18 -24.98 0.78 16.40
N LYS A 19 -24.20 0.19 15.48
CA LYS A 19 -24.31 -1.23 15.12
C LYS A 19 -23.12 -2.02 15.59
N TYR A 20 -23.35 -3.28 15.98
CA TYR A 20 -22.25 -4.16 16.36
C TYR A 20 -21.37 -4.49 15.14
N LYS A 21 -22.02 -4.78 14.02
CA LYS A 21 -21.38 -4.98 12.72
C LYS A 21 -21.47 -3.68 11.91
N GLU A 22 -20.34 -3.25 11.37
CA GLU A 22 -20.24 -2.00 10.60
C GLU A 22 -19.76 -2.30 9.16
N PRO A 23 -20.20 -1.52 8.16
CA PRO A 23 -19.78 -1.72 6.79
C PRO A 23 -18.30 -1.33 6.60
N ALA A 24 -17.56 -2.11 5.80
CA ALA A 24 -16.27 -1.67 5.31
C ALA A 24 -16.45 -0.41 4.44
N LEU A 25 -15.52 0.54 4.53
CA LEU A 25 -15.56 1.78 3.76
C LEU A 25 -14.44 1.81 2.72
N LEU A 26 -14.78 2.15 1.49
CA LEU A 26 -13.81 2.52 0.46
C LEU A 26 -14.02 3.99 0.11
N LEU A 27 -13.01 4.80 0.41
CA LEU A 27 -13.03 6.24 0.20
C LEU A 27 -11.95 6.60 -0.81
N ARG A 28 -12.31 7.32 -1.88
CA ARG A 28 -11.37 7.80 -2.90
C ARG A 28 -11.11 9.28 -2.71
N ASN A 29 -9.86 9.66 -2.50
CA ASN A 29 -9.47 11.07 -2.56
C ASN A 29 -9.63 11.58 -3.99
N ASN A 30 -10.48 12.59 -4.19
CA ASN A 30 -10.77 13.16 -5.50
C ASN A 30 -9.76 14.24 -5.95
N GLY A 31 -8.71 14.48 -5.16
CA GLY A 31 -7.67 15.47 -5.43
C GLY A 31 -7.99 16.88 -4.94
N ALA A 32 -9.23 17.15 -4.51
CA ALA A 32 -9.66 18.43 -3.94
C ALA A 32 -9.67 18.42 -2.40
N GLY A 33 -9.04 17.42 -1.77
CA GLY A 33 -9.09 17.22 -0.32
C GLY A 33 -10.42 16.64 0.19
N VAL A 34 -11.30 16.21 -0.72
CA VAL A 34 -12.57 15.56 -0.43
C VAL A 34 -12.48 14.08 -0.79
N PHE A 35 -13.19 13.25 -0.04
CA PHE A 35 -13.21 11.81 -0.22
C PHE A 35 -14.59 11.34 -0.66
N ASP A 36 -14.64 10.72 -1.85
CA ASP A 36 -15.86 10.14 -2.40
C ASP A 36 -16.08 8.75 -1.78
N ASP A 37 -17.32 8.45 -1.40
CA ASP A 37 -17.71 7.11 -0.99
C ASP A 37 -17.88 6.21 -2.22
N MET A 38 -17.03 5.17 -2.30
CA MET A 38 -16.96 4.26 -3.44
C MET A 38 -17.69 2.94 -3.20
N ARG A 39 -18.35 2.73 -2.06
CA ARG A 39 -18.92 1.43 -1.66
C ARG A 39 -19.85 0.82 -2.70
N GLU A 40 -20.69 1.62 -3.33
CA GLU A 40 -21.64 1.14 -4.35
C GLU A 40 -20.96 0.59 -5.61
N LEU A 41 -19.76 1.08 -5.91
CA LEU A 41 -18.95 0.69 -7.06
C LEU A 41 -17.89 -0.36 -6.73
N ALA A 42 -17.66 -0.65 -5.45
CA ALA A 42 -16.54 -1.47 -4.97
C ALA A 42 -16.89 -2.96 -4.82
N GLY A 43 -18.10 -3.37 -5.21
CA GLY A 43 -18.54 -4.75 -5.19
C GLY A 43 -19.27 -5.18 -3.92
N PRO A 44 -19.73 -6.44 -3.86
CA PRO A 44 -20.71 -6.90 -2.87
C PRO A 44 -20.20 -6.94 -1.43
N ALA A 45 -18.89 -7.03 -1.21
CA ALA A 45 -18.33 -7.03 0.14
C ALA A 45 -18.59 -5.70 0.86
N PHE A 46 -18.61 -4.57 0.15
CA PHE A 46 -18.86 -3.25 0.73
C PHE A 46 -20.34 -2.98 1.05
N ARG A 47 -21.25 -3.87 0.63
CA ARG A 47 -22.68 -3.87 1.00
C ARG A 47 -23.00 -4.74 2.23
N ARG A 48 -21.98 -5.38 2.81
CA ARG A 48 -22.10 -6.21 4.01
C ARG A 48 -21.48 -5.51 5.22
N SER A 49 -21.98 -5.86 6.41
CA SER A 49 -21.43 -5.38 7.67
C SER A 49 -20.61 -6.47 8.36
N TYR A 50 -19.51 -6.07 8.97
CA TYR A 50 -18.53 -6.96 9.59
C TYR A 50 -18.20 -6.51 11.01
N VAL A 51 -17.66 -7.44 11.79
CA VAL A 51 -16.87 -7.08 12.99
C VAL A 51 -15.41 -7.11 12.58
N GLY A 52 -15.03 -6.20 11.69
CA GLY A 52 -13.72 -6.18 11.06
C GLY A 52 -12.61 -5.77 12.04
N ARG A 53 -11.41 -6.33 11.88
CA ARG A 53 -10.28 -6.08 12.77
C ARG A 53 -9.00 -5.77 12.02
N SER A 54 -8.39 -6.80 11.45
CA SER A 54 -7.12 -6.65 10.75
C SER A 54 -7.32 -6.33 9.29
N LEU A 55 -6.52 -5.44 8.72
CA LEU A 55 -6.56 -5.08 7.30
C LEU A 55 -5.13 -5.04 6.75
N ALA A 56 -4.83 -5.90 5.78
CA ALA A 56 -3.61 -5.84 5.00
C ALA A 56 -3.94 -5.42 3.56
N ILE A 57 -3.01 -4.69 2.95
CA ILE A 57 -3.07 -4.20 1.58
C ILE A 57 -1.80 -4.71 0.91
N GLY A 58 -1.91 -5.20 -0.31
CA GLY A 58 -0.80 -5.76 -1.07
C GLY A 58 -1.27 -6.22 -2.44
N ASP A 59 -0.34 -6.60 -3.29
CA ASP A 59 -0.64 -7.18 -4.60
C ASP A 59 -0.49 -8.70 -4.45
N PHE A 60 -1.61 -9.36 -4.17
CA PHE A 60 -1.62 -10.75 -3.70
C PHE A 60 -1.27 -11.74 -4.82
N ASP A 61 -1.66 -11.45 -6.04
CA ASP A 61 -1.43 -12.30 -7.20
C ASP A 61 -0.36 -11.78 -8.17
N ASN A 62 0.24 -10.62 -7.87
CA ASN A 62 1.31 -9.98 -8.62
C ASN A 62 0.88 -9.45 -10.00
N ASP A 63 -0.38 -9.04 -10.14
CA ASP A 63 -0.90 -8.46 -11.38
C ASP A 63 -0.70 -6.93 -11.48
N GLY A 64 -0.22 -6.32 -10.39
CA GLY A 64 0.18 -4.91 -10.34
C GLY A 64 -0.92 -3.97 -9.94
N ASP A 65 -1.95 -4.49 -9.29
CA ASP A 65 -2.96 -3.70 -8.64
C ASP A 65 -3.04 -4.02 -7.13
N ALA A 66 -3.67 -3.15 -6.35
CA ALA A 66 -3.67 -3.27 -4.89
C ALA A 66 -4.90 -4.02 -4.40
N ASP A 67 -4.70 -5.23 -3.90
CA ASP A 67 -5.68 -6.03 -3.20
C ASP A 67 -5.78 -5.68 -1.72
N ALA A 68 -6.85 -6.16 -1.09
CA ALA A 68 -7.04 -6.05 0.35
C ALA A 68 -7.48 -7.39 0.94
N VAL A 69 -6.97 -7.70 2.14
CA VAL A 69 -7.51 -8.78 2.96
C VAL A 69 -7.81 -8.25 4.35
N PHE A 70 -8.96 -8.61 4.89
CA PHE A 70 -9.28 -8.29 6.28
C PHE A 70 -9.90 -9.46 7.04
N THR A 71 -9.65 -9.51 8.34
CA THR A 71 -10.26 -10.51 9.23
C THR A 71 -11.50 -9.96 9.90
N THR A 72 -12.38 -10.89 10.28
CA THR A 72 -13.62 -10.58 10.98
C THR A 72 -13.65 -11.38 12.28
N LEU A 73 -14.13 -10.76 13.37
CA LEU A 73 -14.33 -11.48 14.61
C LEU A 73 -15.46 -12.50 14.43
N ASN A 74 -15.20 -13.76 14.77
CA ASN A 74 -16.15 -14.88 14.64
C ASN A 74 -16.68 -15.11 13.21
N GLY A 75 -15.88 -14.82 12.19
CA GLY A 75 -16.23 -15.05 10.79
C GLY A 75 -15.02 -15.33 9.92
N PRO A 76 -15.23 -15.64 8.63
CA PRO A 76 -14.14 -15.86 7.69
C PRO A 76 -13.36 -14.56 7.43
N ALA A 77 -12.11 -14.70 7.01
CA ALA A 77 -11.39 -13.61 6.38
C ALA A 77 -12.04 -13.27 5.03
N VAL A 78 -11.93 -12.01 4.62
CA VAL A 78 -12.44 -11.50 3.35
C VAL A 78 -11.26 -11.04 2.52
N LEU A 79 -11.04 -11.70 1.38
CA LEU A 79 -10.12 -11.26 0.35
C LEU A 79 -10.89 -10.44 -0.69
N LEU A 80 -10.41 -9.24 -0.97
CA LEU A 80 -10.89 -8.35 -2.01
C LEU A 80 -9.82 -8.29 -3.07
N ARG A 81 -10.05 -9.01 -4.17
CA ARG A 81 -9.22 -8.90 -5.35
C ARG A 81 -9.62 -7.65 -6.13
N ASN A 82 -8.70 -6.72 -6.27
CA ASN A 82 -8.91 -5.58 -7.15
C ASN A 82 -8.64 -6.01 -8.60
N ASN A 83 -9.40 -5.42 -9.52
CA ASN A 83 -9.29 -5.70 -10.96
C ASN A 83 -9.48 -4.41 -11.76
N VAL A 84 -9.46 -3.25 -11.09
CA VAL A 84 -9.63 -1.96 -11.73
C VAL A 84 -8.30 -1.52 -12.31
N GLY A 85 -8.29 -1.23 -13.61
CA GLY A 85 -7.13 -0.66 -14.27
C GLY A 85 -6.06 -1.68 -14.68
N GLN A 86 -6.44 -2.95 -14.92
CA GLN A 86 -5.54 -4.01 -15.40
C GLN A 86 -4.74 -3.66 -16.68
N ASP A 87 -5.28 -2.75 -17.49
CA ASP A 87 -4.61 -2.23 -18.70
C ASP A 87 -3.57 -1.14 -18.40
N SER A 88 -3.54 -0.62 -17.17
CA SER A 88 -2.56 0.38 -16.74
C SER A 88 -1.20 -0.28 -16.49
N SER A 89 -0.14 0.48 -16.76
CA SER A 89 1.21 0.08 -16.36
C SER A 89 1.43 0.41 -14.89
N TRP A 90 2.25 -0.40 -14.25
CA TRP A 90 2.65 -0.28 -12.86
C TRP A 90 4.15 -0.55 -12.73
N ILE A 91 4.72 -0.29 -11.57
CA ILE A 91 6.06 -0.75 -11.21
C ILE A 91 6.09 -1.09 -9.72
N GLY A 92 6.70 -2.22 -9.40
CA GLY A 92 6.83 -2.70 -8.03
C GLY A 92 8.27 -2.61 -7.54
N PHE A 93 8.45 -2.34 -6.25
CA PHE A 93 9.77 -2.28 -5.61
C PHE A 93 9.82 -3.16 -4.37
N SER A 94 10.85 -4.00 -4.27
CA SER A 94 11.24 -4.72 -3.06
C SER A 94 12.62 -4.25 -2.64
N LEU A 95 12.70 -3.53 -1.52
CA LEU A 95 13.95 -2.96 -1.03
C LEU A 95 14.61 -3.88 0.00
N GLN A 96 15.94 -3.93 0.00
CA GLN A 96 16.72 -4.64 1.00
C GLN A 96 17.85 -3.74 1.51
N GLY A 97 17.83 -3.40 2.79
CA GLY A 97 18.92 -2.68 3.46
C GLY A 97 20.15 -3.58 3.63
N THR A 98 21.34 -2.96 3.60
CA THR A 98 22.64 -3.60 3.84
C THR A 98 23.38 -2.94 5.00
N THR A 99 23.33 -1.60 5.05
CA THR A 99 23.86 -0.79 6.16
C THR A 99 22.72 -0.35 7.08
N SER A 100 21.60 0.05 6.48
CA SER A 100 20.32 0.29 7.16
C SER A 100 19.66 -1.03 7.61
N ASN A 101 18.55 -0.93 8.33
CA ASN A 101 17.75 -2.11 8.69
C ASN A 101 17.37 -2.91 7.42
N ARG A 102 17.39 -4.25 7.53
CA ARG A 102 17.26 -5.16 6.37
C ARG A 102 15.98 -4.96 5.56
N ASP A 103 14.91 -4.54 6.23
CA ASP A 103 13.61 -4.29 5.62
C ASP A 103 13.48 -2.89 5.02
N ALA A 104 14.54 -2.08 5.05
CA ALA A 104 14.60 -0.73 4.53
C ALA A 104 13.53 0.23 5.11
N ILE A 105 13.04 -0.05 6.32
CA ILE A 105 12.04 0.78 7.02
C ILE A 105 12.57 2.21 7.13
N GLY A 106 11.78 3.18 6.68
CA GLY A 106 12.15 4.59 6.59
C GLY A 106 12.74 5.01 5.24
N ALA A 107 12.96 4.08 4.30
CA ALA A 107 13.38 4.45 2.95
C ALA A 107 12.26 5.21 2.22
N LYS A 108 12.65 6.20 1.42
CA LYS A 108 11.74 7.00 0.57
C LYS A 108 12.02 6.69 -0.89
N ILE A 109 11.00 6.24 -1.61
CA ILE A 109 11.00 6.03 -3.06
C ILE A 109 10.30 7.20 -3.71
N THR A 110 10.95 7.84 -4.69
CA THR A 110 10.38 8.92 -5.49
C THR A 110 10.36 8.49 -6.94
N VAL A 111 9.17 8.55 -7.55
CA VAL A 111 8.92 8.16 -8.94
C VAL A 111 8.27 9.34 -9.66
N THR A 112 8.80 9.71 -10.81
CA THR A 112 8.18 10.74 -11.66
C THR A 112 7.57 10.07 -12.90
N SER A 113 6.26 10.23 -13.09
CA SER A 113 5.51 9.68 -14.22
C SER A 113 4.35 10.61 -14.59
N PHE A 114 4.06 10.79 -15.88
CA PHE A 114 2.98 11.66 -16.39
C PHE A 114 2.95 13.07 -15.79
N GLY A 115 4.11 13.71 -15.64
CA GLY A 115 4.22 15.05 -15.06
C GLY A 115 3.86 15.13 -13.57
N ARG A 116 3.73 13.98 -12.90
CA ARG A 116 3.46 13.88 -11.47
C ARG A 116 4.64 13.20 -10.78
N THR A 117 4.98 13.72 -9.61
CA THR A 117 5.96 13.09 -8.72
C THR A 117 5.20 12.38 -7.60
N LEU A 118 5.38 11.07 -7.52
CA LEU A 118 4.81 10.21 -6.49
C LEU A 118 5.91 9.85 -5.50
N THR A 119 5.61 10.03 -4.21
CA THR A 119 6.48 9.56 -3.12
C THR A 119 5.82 8.41 -2.39
N ARG A 120 6.61 7.40 -2.04
CA ARG A 120 6.23 6.28 -1.17
C ARG A 120 7.30 6.05 -0.13
N TRP A 121 6.88 5.65 1.07
CA TRP A 121 7.77 5.34 2.17
C TRP A 121 7.64 3.86 2.52
N ILE A 122 8.74 3.23 2.90
CA ILE A 122 8.70 1.91 3.52
C ILE A 122 8.34 2.08 5.00
N ALA A 123 7.16 1.60 5.39
CA ALA A 123 6.70 1.62 6.78
C ALA A 123 6.99 0.27 7.46
N GLY A 124 7.28 0.31 8.76
CA GLY A 124 7.60 -0.87 9.57
C GLY A 124 6.39 -1.61 10.15
N GLY A 125 5.22 -1.49 9.52
CA GLY A 125 3.97 -2.06 9.99
C GLY A 125 2.79 -1.50 9.20
N GLY A 126 1.57 -1.88 9.58
CA GLY A 126 0.37 -1.33 8.96
C GLY A 126 -0.91 -1.88 9.58
N SER A 127 -1.91 -1.02 9.74
CA SER A 127 -3.20 -1.38 10.34
C SER A 127 -3.13 -2.06 11.72
N TYR A 128 -4.29 -2.33 12.32
CA TYR A 128 -4.41 -3.05 13.59
C TYR A 128 -4.33 -4.56 13.35
N LEU A 129 -3.53 -5.32 14.14
CA LEU A 129 -3.42 -6.80 14.03
C LEU A 129 -3.02 -7.34 12.64
N ALA A 130 -2.39 -6.53 11.80
CA ALA A 130 -1.89 -6.92 10.49
C ALA A 130 -0.57 -6.17 10.18
N SER A 131 -0.02 -6.47 9.01
CA SER A 131 0.94 -5.61 8.32
C SER A 131 0.63 -5.65 6.83
N HIS A 132 0.88 -4.55 6.13
CA HIS A 132 0.77 -4.52 4.67
C HIS A 132 1.90 -5.32 4.01
N ASP A 133 1.72 -5.63 2.73
CA ASP A 133 2.83 -6.05 1.88
C ASP A 133 3.92 -4.97 1.92
N ARG A 134 5.16 -5.40 2.13
CA ARG A 134 6.32 -4.50 2.22
C ARG A 134 6.75 -3.98 0.85
N ARG A 135 6.32 -4.63 -0.23
CA ARG A 135 6.60 -4.17 -1.58
C ARG A 135 5.80 -2.90 -1.86
N VAL A 136 6.46 -1.94 -2.50
CA VAL A 136 5.82 -0.70 -2.92
C VAL A 136 5.34 -0.86 -4.33
N LEU A 137 4.05 -0.64 -4.54
CA LEU A 137 3.43 -0.59 -5.85
C LEU A 137 3.15 0.86 -6.25
N VAL A 138 3.52 1.21 -7.48
CA VAL A 138 3.25 2.53 -8.06
C VAL A 138 2.54 2.35 -9.40
N GLY A 139 1.30 2.84 -9.48
CA GLY A 139 0.60 2.97 -10.74
C GLY A 139 1.27 4.02 -11.62
N LEU A 140 1.63 3.62 -12.83
CA LEU A 140 2.26 4.52 -13.79
C LEU A 140 1.24 5.10 -14.75
N GLY A 141 0.10 4.46 -15.01
CA GLY A 141 -0.87 4.89 -16.03
C GLY A 141 -0.68 4.14 -17.35
N PRO A 142 -1.39 4.51 -18.44
CA PRO A 142 -1.39 3.73 -19.67
C PRO A 142 -0.05 3.84 -20.44
N SER A 143 0.42 2.74 -21.02
CA SER A 143 1.60 2.70 -21.93
C SER A 143 2.87 3.34 -21.36
N ALA A 144 3.23 3.02 -20.11
CA ALA A 144 4.41 3.59 -19.49
C ALA A 144 5.70 3.12 -20.19
N LYS A 145 6.61 4.07 -20.43
CA LYS A 145 8.00 3.81 -20.84
C LYS A 145 8.84 3.46 -19.61
N PRO A 146 10.07 2.96 -19.79
CA PRO A 146 11.03 2.84 -18.70
C PRO A 146 11.19 4.15 -17.94
N ILE A 147 11.26 4.07 -16.62
CA ILE A 147 11.28 5.25 -15.73
C ILE A 147 12.56 5.34 -14.91
N ASN A 148 12.81 6.53 -14.38
CA ASN A 148 13.85 6.77 -13.39
C ASN A 148 13.23 6.80 -11.99
N VAL A 149 13.98 6.32 -11.01
CA VAL A 149 13.55 6.20 -9.61
C VAL A 149 14.67 6.66 -8.70
N ASP A 150 14.32 7.49 -7.73
CA ASP A 150 15.23 7.93 -6.67
C ASP A 150 14.84 7.26 -5.36
N ILE A 151 15.81 6.61 -4.71
CA ILE A 151 15.64 5.99 -3.40
C ILE A 151 16.55 6.68 -2.40
N ARG A 152 15.96 7.29 -1.38
CA ARG A 152 16.69 7.74 -0.21
C ARG A 152 16.58 6.68 0.87
N TRP A 153 17.71 6.06 1.20
CA TRP A 153 17.82 5.03 2.23
C TRP A 153 17.86 5.65 3.64
N PRO A 154 17.49 4.90 4.69
CA PRO A 154 17.52 5.38 6.07
C PRO A 154 18.92 5.86 6.51
N GLY A 155 19.97 5.18 6.05
CA GLY A 155 21.37 5.56 6.27
C GLY A 155 21.82 6.85 5.58
N GLY A 156 20.93 7.52 4.84
CA GLY A 156 21.18 8.82 4.20
C GLY A 156 21.69 8.73 2.76
N ILE A 157 22.06 7.54 2.28
CA ILE A 157 22.46 7.33 0.89
C ILE A 157 21.26 7.60 -0.03
N VAL A 158 21.52 8.31 -1.13
CA VAL A 158 20.57 8.48 -2.22
C VAL A 158 21.06 7.65 -3.41
N GLN A 159 20.22 6.74 -3.88
CA GLN A 159 20.46 5.89 -5.03
C GLN A 159 19.57 6.34 -6.18
N HIS A 160 20.19 6.66 -7.31
CA HIS A 160 19.53 7.04 -8.54
C HIS A 160 19.54 5.84 -9.51
N LEU A 161 18.37 5.42 -9.96
CA LEU A 161 18.19 4.31 -10.90
C LEU A 161 17.51 4.83 -12.16
N SER A 162 17.96 4.36 -13.32
CA SER A 162 17.42 4.74 -14.62
C SER A 162 17.01 3.52 -15.44
N GLY A 163 16.05 3.73 -16.34
CA GLY A 163 15.63 2.71 -17.30
C GLY A 163 14.92 1.50 -16.68
N LEU A 164 14.32 1.64 -15.50
CA LEU A 164 13.57 0.56 -14.87
C LEU A 164 12.30 0.28 -15.67
N GLN A 165 12.16 -0.98 -16.09
CA GLN A 165 11.06 -1.43 -16.92
C GLN A 165 9.76 -1.55 -16.12
N PRO A 166 8.62 -1.06 -16.63
CA PRO A 166 7.30 -1.25 -16.02
C PRO A 166 6.83 -2.72 -16.00
N ARG A 167 5.68 -2.95 -15.35
CA ARG A 167 4.93 -4.20 -15.26
C ARG A 167 5.69 -5.35 -14.60
N GLN A 168 6.55 -5.02 -13.64
CA GLN A 168 7.25 -6.02 -12.85
C GLN A 168 7.73 -5.45 -11.51
N TYR A 169 8.14 -6.35 -10.64
CA TYR A 169 8.85 -6.03 -9.41
C TYR A 169 10.36 -5.94 -9.64
N HIS A 170 10.95 -4.87 -9.13
CA HIS A 170 12.40 -4.69 -9.04
C HIS A 170 12.85 -4.95 -7.61
N ARG A 171 13.77 -5.89 -7.44
CA ARG A 171 14.47 -6.09 -6.17
C ARG A 171 15.71 -5.18 -6.15
N LEU A 172 15.75 -4.25 -5.20
CA LEU A 172 16.78 -3.23 -5.12
C LEU A 172 17.48 -3.30 -3.76
N VAL A 173 18.81 -3.30 -3.79
CA VAL A 173 19.65 -3.48 -2.61
C VAL A 173 20.35 -2.15 -2.30
N GLU A 174 20.38 -1.79 -1.02
CA GLU A 174 21.08 -0.61 -0.54
C GLU A 174 22.56 -0.70 -0.93
N PRO A 175 23.10 0.31 -1.64
CA PRO A 175 24.49 0.33 -2.02
C PRO A 175 25.38 0.54 -0.78
N ALA A 176 26.63 0.10 -0.86
CA ALA A 176 27.61 0.39 0.18
C ALA A 176 27.86 1.91 0.27
N SER A 177 28.07 2.42 1.48
CA SER A 177 28.53 3.80 1.68
C SER A 177 29.87 4.01 0.95
N PRO A 178 30.05 5.14 0.23
CA PRO A 178 31.35 5.46 -0.34
C PRO A 178 32.38 5.53 0.79
N VAL A 179 33.42 4.70 0.70
CA VAL A 179 34.54 4.74 1.66
C VAL A 179 35.19 6.11 1.53
N SER A 180 35.12 6.92 2.59
CA SER A 180 35.90 8.15 2.66
C SER A 180 37.38 7.76 2.66
N SER A 181 38.06 7.95 1.53
CA SER A 181 39.50 7.94 1.50
C SER A 181 39.97 9.13 2.34
N LYS A 182 40.37 8.88 3.59
CA LYS A 182 41.22 9.83 4.31
C LYS A 182 42.47 10.01 3.47
N LYS A 183 42.64 11.18 2.86
CA LYS A 183 43.94 11.57 2.29
C LYS A 183 44.97 11.50 3.42
N PRO A 184 46.17 10.95 3.14
CA PRO A 184 47.26 10.87 4.13
C PRO A 184 47.67 12.25 4.63
#